data_AF-A0A1V5XB82-F1
#
_entry.id   AF-A0A1V5XB82-F1
#
_cell.length_a   1.000
_cell.length_b   1.000
_cell.length_c   1.000
_cell.angle_alpha   90.00
_cell.angle_beta   90.00
_cell.angle_gamma   90.00
#
_symmetry.space_group_name_H-M   'P 1'
#
loop_
_entity.id
_entity.type
_entity.pdbx_description
1 polymer ?
#
loop_
_entity_poly.entity_id
_entity_poly.type
_entity_poly.pdbx_seq_one_letter_code
_entity_poly.pdbx_strand_id
1 'polypeptide(L)'
;MTYEEQLQTWQWKEKREHIISRDFGICQHCMSSKNLNVHHKVYIEGRMAWDYADAYLITLCQECHSKQHENLKIPVLEHGDVIVEAGARIQQSVWALKELAKQKP
;
A
#
# COMPACT_ATOMS: atom_id res chain seq x y z
N MET A 1 -12.77 1.28 16.32
CA MET A 1 -12.60 0.04 15.55
C MET A 1 -11.12 -0.16 15.28
N THR A 2 -10.58 -1.34 15.57
CA THR A 2 -9.20 -1.68 15.23
C THR A 2 -9.05 -1.81 13.72
N TYR A 3 -7.82 -1.84 13.23
CA TYR A 3 -7.57 -2.03 11.80
C TYR A 3 -8.06 -3.41 11.32
N GLU A 4 -7.87 -4.46 12.12
CA GLU A 4 -8.34 -5.81 11.82
C GLU A 4 -9.87 -5.87 11.71
N GLU A 5 -10.58 -5.15 12.58
CA GLU A 5 -12.03 -5.02 12.53
C GLU A 5 -12.49 -4.31 11.25
N GLN A 6 -11.77 -3.27 10.81
CA GLN A 6 -12.04 -2.58 9.54
C GLN A 6 -12.00 -3.55 8.36
N LEU A 7 -11.05 -4.50 8.34
CA LEU A 7 -10.92 -5.47 7.25
C LEU A 7 -12.08 -6.47 7.19
N GLN A 8 -12.92 -6.56 8.22
CA GLN A 8 -14.11 -7.41 8.22
C GLN A 8 -15.38 -6.68 7.76
N THR A 9 -15.33 -5.35 7.65
CA THR A 9 -16.48 -4.52 7.26
C THR A 9 -16.85 -4.67 5.79
N TRP A 10 -18.08 -4.28 5.45
CA TRP A 10 -18.57 -4.32 4.07
C TRP A 10 -17.82 -3.31 3.18
N GLN A 11 -17.47 -2.13 3.71
CA GLN A 11 -16.75 -1.10 2.96
C GLN A 11 -15.39 -1.59 2.48
N TRP A 12 -14.64 -2.28 3.35
CA TRP A 12 -13.36 -2.87 2.93
C TRP A 12 -13.56 -3.99 1.92
N LYS A 13 -14.55 -4.86 2.11
CA LYS A 13 -14.82 -5.97 1.18
C LYS A 13 -15.15 -5.45 -0.22
N GLU A 14 -16.02 -4.45 -0.33
CA GLU A 14 -16.35 -3.77 -1.58
C GLU A 14 -15.11 -3.12 -2.22
N LYS A 15 -14.35 -2.33 -1.43
CA LYS A 15 -13.11 -1.72 -1.92
C LYS A 15 -12.12 -2.77 -2.42
N ARG A 16 -11.95 -3.87 -1.68
CA ARG A 16 -11.05 -4.96 -2.02
C ARG A 16 -11.45 -5.60 -3.35
N GLU A 17 -12.72 -5.90 -3.53
CA GLU A 17 -13.25 -6.47 -4.79
C GLU A 17 -13.03 -5.52 -5.97
N HIS A 18 -13.31 -4.23 -5.79
CA HIS A 18 -13.07 -3.20 -6.80
C HIS A 18 -11.59 -3.16 -7.24
N ILE A 19 -10.65 -3.15 -6.29
CA ILE A 19 -9.21 -3.12 -6.61
C ILE A 19 -8.75 -4.41 -7.31
N ILE A 20 -9.23 -5.57 -6.86
CA ILE A 20 -8.92 -6.86 -7.52
C ILE A 20 -9.48 -6.89 -8.95
N SER A 21 -10.69 -6.37 -9.16
CA SER A 21 -11.30 -6.29 -10.49
C SER A 21 -10.52 -5.35 -11.41
N ARG A 22 -10.14 -4.16 -10.92
CA ARG A 22 -9.29 -3.20 -11.64
C ARG A 22 -7.96 -3.82 -12.08
N ASP A 23 -7.37 -4.64 -11.21
CA ASP A 23 -6.09 -5.32 -11.44
C ASP A 23 -6.28 -6.67 -12.17
N PHE A 24 -7.42 -6.86 -12.84
CA PHE A 24 -7.76 -8.03 -13.67
C PHE A 24 -7.69 -9.38 -12.94
N GLY A 25 -7.85 -9.39 -11.61
CA GLY A 25 -7.78 -10.63 -10.83
C GLY A 25 -6.41 -11.29 -10.86
N ILE A 26 -5.34 -10.51 -11.02
CA ILE A 26 -3.97 -11.01 -11.05
C ILE A 26 -3.04 -10.17 -10.19
N CYS A 27 -2.03 -10.81 -9.62
CA CYS A 27 -0.94 -10.16 -8.93
C CYS A 27 -0.19 -9.23 -9.88
N GLN A 28 -0.07 -7.96 -9.51
CA GLN A 28 0.61 -6.97 -10.35
C GLN A 28 2.14 -7.10 -10.36
N HIS A 29 2.73 -7.97 -9.52
CA HIS A 29 4.17 -8.26 -9.53
C HIS A 29 4.54 -9.52 -10.30
N CYS A 30 3.76 -10.60 -10.19
CA CYS A 30 4.13 -11.92 -10.73
C CYS A 30 3.04 -12.55 -11.60
N MET A 31 1.93 -11.85 -11.85
CA MET A 31 0.79 -12.31 -12.66
C MET A 31 0.05 -13.54 -12.13
N SER A 32 0.38 -14.04 -10.93
CA SER A 32 -0.38 -15.12 -10.29
C SER A 32 -1.82 -14.68 -10.02
N SER A 33 -2.79 -15.55 -10.29
CA SER A 33 -4.21 -15.37 -9.95
C SER A 33 -4.61 -16.03 -8.62
N LYS A 34 -3.66 -16.61 -7.89
CA LYS A 34 -3.92 -17.37 -6.65
C LYS A 34 -3.69 -16.51 -5.40
N ASN A 35 -4.55 -16.71 -4.39
CA ASN A 35 -4.42 -16.13 -3.04
C ASN A 35 -4.15 -14.62 -3.06
N LEU A 36 -5.04 -13.87 -3.71
CA LEU A 36 -4.90 -12.43 -3.92
C LEU A 36 -5.30 -11.63 -2.68
N ASN A 37 -4.51 -10.60 -2.40
CA ASN A 37 -4.71 -9.61 -1.36
C ASN A 37 -4.55 -8.21 -1.93
N VAL A 38 -5.14 -7.22 -1.28
CA VAL A 38 -4.90 -5.81 -1.59
C VAL A 38 -3.87 -5.28 -0.60
N HIS A 39 -2.78 -4.73 -1.14
CA HIS A 39 -1.70 -4.12 -0.40
C HIS A 39 -1.88 -2.60 -0.37
N HIS A 40 -1.81 -2.00 0.83
CA HIS A 40 -1.68 -0.56 1.00
C HIS A 40 -0.22 -0.15 0.79
N LYS A 41 0.05 0.70 -0.19
CA LYS A 41 1.41 1.20 -0.47
C LYS A 41 1.91 2.20 0.57
N VAL A 42 0.99 2.82 1.31
CA VAL A 42 1.24 3.81 2.37
C VAL A 42 0.17 3.63 3.45
N TYR A 43 0.50 3.95 4.70
CA TYR A 43 -0.49 4.07 5.77
C TYR A 43 -0.58 5.55 6.16
N ILE A 44 -1.80 6.08 6.24
CA ILE A 44 -2.08 7.44 6.66
C ILE A 44 -2.87 7.33 7.96
N GLU A 45 -2.38 7.97 9.01
CA GLU A 45 -3.04 7.91 10.32
C GLU A 45 -4.48 8.45 10.23
N GLY A 46 -5.39 7.82 10.98
CA GLY A 46 -6.81 8.19 11.00
C GLY A 46 -7.60 7.83 9.76
N ARG A 47 -6.97 7.30 8.70
CA ARG A 47 -7.66 6.86 7.48
C ARG A 47 -8.14 5.42 7.60
N MET A 48 -9.40 5.17 7.28
CA MET A 48 -9.95 3.82 7.24
C MET A 48 -9.36 3.01 6.07
N ALA A 49 -9.33 1.69 6.19
CA ALA A 49 -8.75 0.80 5.18
C ALA A 49 -9.30 1.03 3.75
N TRP A 50 -10.58 1.42 3.61
CA TRP A 50 -11.23 1.69 2.33
C TRP A 50 -11.11 3.13 1.82
N ASP A 51 -10.74 4.09 2.67
CA ASP A 51 -10.70 5.54 2.36
C ASP A 51 -9.46 5.95 1.55
N TYR A 52 -8.68 4.98 1.07
CA TYR A 52 -7.53 5.23 0.21
C TYR A 52 -7.96 5.40 -1.25
N ALA A 53 -7.33 6.37 -1.92
CA ALA A 53 -7.44 6.46 -3.38
C ALA A 53 -6.82 5.21 -4.02
N ASP A 54 -7.39 4.77 -5.13
CA ASP A 54 -7.02 3.52 -5.82
C ASP A 54 -5.52 3.42 -6.12
N ALA A 55 -4.87 4.54 -6.43
CA ALA A 55 -3.44 4.59 -6.72
C ALA A 55 -2.57 4.09 -5.55
N TYR A 56 -3.04 4.19 -4.30
CA TYR A 56 -2.37 3.71 -3.10
C TYR A 56 -2.64 2.23 -2.78
N LEU A 57 -3.44 1.56 -3.60
CA LEU A 57 -3.82 0.16 -3.43
C LEU A 57 -3.37 -0.67 -4.63
N ILE A 58 -2.93 -1.90 -4.39
CA ILE A 58 -2.47 -2.81 -5.45
C ILE A 58 -2.79 -4.26 -5.10
N THR A 59 -3.22 -5.04 -6.08
CA THR A 59 -3.49 -6.47 -5.91
C THR A 59 -2.22 -7.29 -6.04
N LEU A 60 -1.87 -8.03 -4.98
CA LEU A 60 -0.71 -8.91 -4.90
C LEU A 60 -1.12 -10.32 -4.47
N CYS A 61 -0.45 -11.35 -4.97
CA CYS A 61 -0.56 -12.69 -4.36
C CYS A 61 0.05 -12.69 -2.96
N GLN A 62 -0.33 -13.65 -2.12
CA GLN A 62 0.18 -13.78 -0.74
C GLN A 62 1.71 -13.71 -0.66
N GLU A 63 2.44 -14.39 -1.55
CA GLU A 63 3.91 -14.40 -1.54
C GLU A 63 4.49 -13.01 -1.83
N CYS A 64 3.99 -12.32 -2.86
CA CYS A 64 4.42 -10.96 -3.18
C CYS A 64 4.00 -9.98 -2.09
N HIS A 65 2.82 -10.17 -1.49
CA HIS A 65 2.31 -9.35 -0.40
C HIS A 65 3.20 -9.44 0.84
N SER A 66 3.54 -10.66 1.29
CA SER A 66 4.47 -10.86 2.41
C SER A 66 5.84 -10.25 2.13
N LYS A 67 6.37 -10.42 0.91
CA LYS A 67 7.63 -9.79 0.50
C LYS A 67 7.59 -8.27 0.59
N GLN A 68 6.46 -7.61 0.29
CA GLN A 68 6.37 -6.15 0.45
C GLN A 68 6.46 -5.75 1.92
N HIS A 69 5.81 -6.48 2.83
CA HIS A 69 5.89 -6.20 4.28
C HIS A 69 7.25 -6.56 4.90
N GLU A 70 7.96 -7.54 4.34
CA GLU A 70 9.33 -7.90 4.76
C GLU A 70 10.38 -6.90 4.28
N ASN A 71 10.22 -6.36 3.06
CA ASN A 71 11.23 -5.50 2.43
C ASN A 71 10.96 -4.00 2.56
N LEU A 72 9.74 -3.58 2.89
CA LEU A 72 9.34 -2.18 3.00
C LEU A 72 8.55 -1.95 4.29
N LYS A 73 9.05 -1.06 5.14
CA LYS A 73 8.21 -0.46 6.17
C LYS A 73 7.33 0.57 5.50
N ILE A 74 6.04 0.26 5.45
CA ILE A 74 5.06 1.16 4.86
C ILE A 74 5.07 2.45 5.72
N PRO A 75 5.42 3.61 5.13
CA PRO A 75 5.52 4.84 5.89
C PRO A 75 4.14 5.19 6.46
N VAL A 76 4.11 5.54 7.75
CA VAL A 76 2.95 6.13 8.41
C VAL A 76 3.07 7.65 8.25
N LEU A 77 2.08 8.26 7.63
CA LEU A 77 2.01 9.72 7.50
C LEU A 77 1.08 10.28 8.60
N GLU A 78 1.63 11.12 9.48
CA GLU A 78 0.85 11.92 10.43
C GLU A 78 0.78 13.37 9.92
N HIS A 79 -0.41 13.97 9.91
CA HIS A 79 -0.60 15.43 9.84
C HIS A 79 0.20 16.22 8.77
N GLY A 80 0.59 15.60 7.66
CA GLY A 80 1.30 16.27 6.56
C GLY A 80 2.83 16.27 6.68
N ASP A 81 3.40 15.68 7.74
CA ASP A 81 4.85 15.53 7.91
C ASP A 81 5.24 14.04 8.04
N VAL A 82 6.39 13.67 7.47
CA VAL A 82 6.87 12.27 7.43
C VAL A 82 7.48 11.91 8.78
N ILE A 83 6.85 11.00 9.53
CA ILE A 83 7.47 10.38 10.71
C ILE A 83 8.08 9.03 10.29
N VAL A 84 9.38 8.87 10.55
CA VAL A 84 10.13 7.63 10.31
C VAL A 84 10.38 6.90 11.63
N GLU A 85 9.44 6.11 12.11
CA GLU A 85 9.70 5.00 13.05
C GLU A 85 8.72 3.85 12.78
N ALA A 86 9.06 2.57 12.86
CA ALA A 86 10.13 1.91 13.59
C ALA A 86 10.84 0.86 12.72
N GLY A 87 12.17 0.85 12.70
CA GLY A 87 13.09 -0.29 12.45
C GLY A 87 13.66 -0.50 11.02
N ALA A 88 14.89 -0.04 10.78
CA ALA A 88 15.95 -0.56 9.89
C ALA A 88 15.53 -1.37 8.62
N ARG A 89 15.93 -1.05 7.38
CA ARG A 89 17.15 -0.39 6.86
C ARG A 89 16.82 0.06 5.41
N ILE A 90 16.81 1.36 5.15
CA ILE A 90 16.45 1.94 3.85
C ILE A 90 17.59 1.72 2.85
N GLN A 91 17.33 1.01 1.74
CA GLN A 91 18.15 1.20 0.54
C GLN A 91 17.26 1.58 -0.64
N GLN A 92 17.45 2.83 -1.04
CA GLN A 92 17.15 3.46 -2.33
C GLN A 92 15.69 3.70 -2.71
N SER A 93 15.21 4.90 -2.35
CA SER A 93 14.38 5.73 -3.24
C SER A 93 14.23 7.20 -2.77
N VAL A 94 15.17 7.73 -1.98
CA VAL A 94 15.21 9.18 -1.65
C VAL A 94 15.85 10.01 -2.78
N TRP A 95 16.62 9.39 -3.68
CA TRP A 95 17.27 10.09 -4.79
C TRP A 95 16.28 10.49 -5.90
N ALA A 96 15.35 9.60 -6.27
CA ALA A 96 14.44 9.81 -7.39
C ALA A 96 13.46 10.99 -7.18
N LEU A 97 12.97 11.17 -5.95
CA LEU A 97 12.08 12.29 -5.62
C LEU A 97 12.82 13.64 -5.56
N LYS A 98 14.10 13.65 -5.18
CA LYS A 98 14.92 14.87 -5.15
C LYS A 98 15.34 15.35 -6.54
N GLU A 99 15.48 14.46 -7.51
CA GLU A 99 15.83 14.84 -8.90
C GLU A 99 14.63 15.38 -9.70
N LEU A 100 13.41 14.88 -9.45
CA LEU A 100 12.18 15.43 -10.04
C LEU A 100 11.86 16.85 -9.55
N ALA A 101 12.28 17.22 -8.34
CA ALA A 101 12.09 18.55 -7.79
C ALA A 101 13.05 19.61 -8.35
N LYS A 102 14.15 19.20 -8.99
CA LYS A 102 15.16 20.12 -9.59
C LYS A 102 14.89 20.46 -11.06
N GLN A 103 13.86 19.86 -11.67
CA GLN A 103 13.54 20.01 -13.10
C GLN A 103 12.19 20.70 -13.35
N LYS A 104 11.76 21.60 -12.46
CA LYS A 104 10.76 22.60 -12.83
C LYS A 104 11.46 23.88 -13.27
N PRO A 105 11.08 24.48 -14.41
CA PRO A 105 11.58 25.79 -14.81
C PRO A 105 11.18 26.86 -13.79
#